data_AF-A0A090MMB0-F1
#
_entry.id   AF-A0A090MMB0-F1
#
_cell.length_a   1.000
_cell.length_b   1.000
_cell.length_c   1.000
_cell.angle_alpha   90.00
_cell.angle_beta   90.00
_cell.angle_gamma   90.00
#
_symmetry.space_group_name_H-M   'P 1'
#
loop_
_entity.id
_entity.type
_entity.pdbx_description
1 polymer ?
#
loop_
_entity_poly.entity_id
_entity_poly.type
_entity_poly.pdbx_seq_one_letter_code
_entity_poly.pdbx_strand_id
1 'polypeptide(L)'
;MPPGAHLRIHPILHWTETDIWAYTQRENIPIIPLYLSKNGKRYRSLGDQDITNPVASHASSIPEILAELHSTKVPERAGRALDHETEDAFERLRVAGYL
;
A
#
# COMPACT_ATOMS: atom_id res chain seq x y z
N MET A 1 -7.71 23.94 -19.51
CA MET A 1 -7.04 22.64 -19.73
C MET A 1 -6.94 22.42 -21.23
N PRO A 2 -5.75 22.12 -21.78
CA PRO A 2 -5.61 21.76 -23.19
C PRO A 2 -6.48 20.53 -23.54
N PRO A 3 -6.96 20.40 -24.78
CA PRO A 3 -7.59 19.16 -25.25
C PRO A 3 -6.65 17.96 -25.02
N GLY A 4 -7.16 16.88 -24.41
CA GLY A 4 -6.39 15.68 -24.08
C GLY A 4 -5.64 15.70 -22.75
N ALA A 5 -5.69 16.79 -21.97
CA ALA A 5 -5.07 16.83 -20.66
C ALA A 5 -5.93 16.15 -19.58
N HIS A 6 -5.28 15.40 -18.69
CA HIS A 6 -5.91 14.77 -17.53
C HIS A 6 -5.53 15.50 -16.24
N LEU A 7 -6.51 15.79 -15.39
CA LEU A 7 -6.29 16.27 -14.03
C LEU A 7 -6.25 15.07 -13.06
N ARG A 8 -5.21 14.99 -12.23
CA ARG A 8 -5.11 14.01 -11.13
C ARG A 8 -5.21 14.74 -9.80
N ILE A 9 -6.06 14.24 -8.91
CA ILE A 9 -6.26 14.78 -7.57
C ILE A 9 -5.97 13.66 -6.59
N HIS A 10 -5.25 13.97 -5.51
CA HIS A 10 -4.89 13.02 -4.46
C HIS A 10 -5.51 13.49 -3.13
N PRO A 11 -6.79 13.18 -2.85
CA PRO A 11 -7.51 13.74 -1.68
C PRO A 11 -6.91 13.36 -0.33
N ILE A 12 -6.23 12.22 -0.28
CA ILE A 12 -5.60 11.65 0.93
C ILE A 12 -4.07 11.75 0.89
N LEU A 13 -3.51 12.66 0.06
CA LEU A 13 -2.05 12.77 -0.10
C LEU A 13 -1.30 13.01 1.21
N HIS A 14 -1.91 13.74 2.14
CA HIS A 14 -1.32 14.08 3.43
C HIS A 14 -1.63 13.08 4.54
N TRP A 15 -2.41 12.03 4.25
CA TRP A 15 -2.74 11.01 5.24
C TRP A 15 -1.59 10.02 5.38
N THR A 16 -1.27 9.69 6.62
CA THR A 16 -0.34 8.62 6.97
C THR A 16 -1.03 7.26 6.93
N GLU A 17 -0.26 6.17 6.98
CA GLU A 17 -0.83 4.82 7.11
C GLU A 17 -1.69 4.71 8.38
N THR A 18 -1.26 5.32 9.49
CA THR A 18 -2.01 5.37 10.74
C THR A 18 -3.36 6.08 10.57
N ASP A 19 -3.41 7.19 9.84
CA ASP A 19 -4.65 7.93 9.60
C ASP A 19 -5.67 7.08 8.83
N ILE A 20 -5.21 6.32 7.82
CA ILE A 20 -6.04 5.41 7.03
C ILE A 20 -6.68 4.36 7.95
N TRP A 21 -5.87 3.64 8.74
CA TRP A 21 -6.40 2.58 9.62
C TRP A 21 -7.29 3.12 10.73
N ALA A 22 -6.96 4.28 11.32
CA ALA A 22 -7.77 4.91 12.35
C ALA A 22 -9.14 5.33 11.79
N TYR A 23 -9.17 5.88 10.58
CA TYR A 23 -10.41 6.24 9.90
C TYR A 23 -11.24 5.01 9.53
N THR A 24 -10.60 3.96 8.98
CA THR A 24 -11.27 2.68 8.67
C THR A 24 -11.96 2.10 9.90
N GLN A 25 -11.30 2.13 11.07
CA GLN A 25 -11.92 1.70 12.32
C GLN A 25 -13.08 2.60 12.74
N ARG A 26 -12.89 3.92 12.71
CA ARG A 26 -13.90 4.90 13.15
C ARG A 26 -15.19 4.80 12.35
N GLU A 27 -15.08 4.63 11.03
CA GLU A 27 -16.22 4.56 10.12
C GLU A 27 -16.73 3.12 9.90
N ASN A 28 -16.15 2.13 10.61
CA ASN A 28 -16.48 0.71 10.48
C ASN A 28 -16.44 0.22 9.02
N ILE A 29 -15.40 0.62 8.28
CA ILE A 29 -15.21 0.24 6.88
C ILE A 29 -14.74 -1.22 6.82
N PRO A 30 -15.37 -2.08 6.01
CA PRO A 30 -14.94 -3.46 5.86
C PRO A 30 -13.55 -3.54 5.21
N ILE A 31 -12.72 -4.47 5.69
CA ILE A 31 -11.35 -4.65 5.23
C ILE A 31 -11.15 -6.03 4.60
N ILE A 32 -10.18 -6.13 3.70
CA ILE A 32 -9.78 -7.39 3.09
C ILE A 32 -9.03 -8.23 4.15
N PRO A 33 -9.39 -9.51 4.37
CA PRO A 33 -8.75 -10.34 5.39
C PRO A 33 -7.23 -10.51 5.24
N LEU A 34 -6.68 -10.30 4.03
CA LEU A 34 -5.24 -10.32 3.77
C LEU A 34 -4.45 -9.26 4.54
N TYR A 35 -5.10 -8.16 4.95
CA TYR A 35 -4.46 -7.16 5.81
C TYR A 35 -4.28 -7.63 7.25
N LEU A 36 -4.92 -8.74 7.65
CA LEU A 36 -4.81 -9.32 8.98
C LEU A 36 -3.81 -10.47 8.98
N SER A 37 -3.17 -10.69 10.13
CA SER A 37 -2.18 -11.73 10.30
C SER A 37 -2.81 -13.11 10.15
N LYS A 38 -2.17 -13.93 9.30
CA LYS A 38 -2.40 -15.37 9.20
C LYS A 38 -1.04 -16.06 9.21
N ASN A 39 -0.85 -16.96 10.16
CA ASN A 39 0.42 -17.68 10.36
C ASN A 39 1.63 -16.75 10.55
N GLY A 40 1.47 -15.67 11.32
CA GLY A 40 2.54 -14.72 11.65
C GLY A 40 2.93 -13.77 10.52
N LYS A 41 2.10 -13.65 9.48
CA LYS A 41 2.32 -12.75 8.34
C LYS A 41 1.04 -12.05 7.93
N ARG A 42 1.13 -10.79 7.46
CA ARG A 42 0.03 -10.04 6.86
C ARG A 42 0.50 -9.25 5.65
N TYR A 43 -0.42 -8.83 4.80
CA TYR A 43 -0.12 -7.87 3.74
C TYR A 43 -0.24 -6.44 4.29
N ARG A 44 0.73 -5.58 3.96
CA ARG A 44 0.66 -4.13 4.22
C ARG A 44 0.17 -3.36 2.99
N SER A 45 0.56 -3.83 1.81
CA SER A 45 0.10 -3.37 0.50
C SER A 45 -0.47 -4.52 -0.30
N LEU A 46 -1.47 -4.27 -1.15
CA LEU A 46 -2.05 -5.27 -2.05
C LEU A 46 -1.90 -4.87 -3.52
N GLY A 47 -1.51 -5.82 -4.36
CA GLY A 47 -1.40 -5.72 -5.81
C GLY A 47 -1.59 -7.08 -6.44
N ASP A 48 -0.90 -7.33 -7.56
CA ASP A 48 -0.93 -8.65 -8.20
C ASP A 48 -0.24 -9.70 -7.32
N GLN A 49 -0.82 -10.90 -7.33
CA GLN A 49 -0.45 -12.00 -6.45
C GLN A 49 1.04 -12.38 -6.56
N ASP A 50 1.59 -12.39 -7.78
CA ASP A 50 2.92 -12.91 -8.05
C ASP A 50 4.05 -11.95 -7.60
N ILE A 51 3.71 -10.69 -7.33
CA ILE A 51 4.68 -9.61 -7.04
C ILE A 51 4.36 -8.85 -5.73
N THR A 52 3.44 -9.38 -4.93
CA THR A 52 3.07 -8.82 -3.63
C THR A 52 3.39 -9.83 -2.54
N ASN A 53 4.31 -9.49 -1.65
CA ASN A 53 4.75 -10.36 -0.56
C ASN A 53 4.23 -9.88 0.80
N PRO A 54 3.84 -10.81 1.70
CA PRO A 54 3.43 -10.44 3.04
C PRO A 54 4.63 -10.10 3.92
N VAL A 55 4.40 -9.27 4.94
CA VAL A 55 5.38 -8.91 5.97
C VAL A 55 5.16 -9.74 7.24
N ALA A 56 6.22 -9.94 8.01
CA ALA A 56 6.09 -10.54 9.35
C ALA A 56 5.24 -9.63 10.23
N SER A 57 4.19 -10.19 10.83
CA SER A 57 3.26 -9.45 11.68
C SER A 57 2.35 -10.41 12.45
N HIS A 58 2.03 -10.08 13.69
CA HIS A 58 1.02 -10.77 14.49
C HIS A 58 -0.30 -10.02 14.56
N ALA A 59 -0.44 -8.88 13.88
CA ALA A 59 -1.63 -8.04 13.96
C ALA A 59 -2.84 -8.67 13.26
N SER A 60 -3.78 -9.17 14.04
CA SER A 60 -5.01 -9.85 13.64
C SER A 60 -6.26 -8.97 13.70
N SER A 61 -6.10 -7.70 14.08
CA SER A 61 -7.17 -6.70 14.17
C SER A 61 -6.66 -5.28 13.83
N ILE A 62 -7.56 -4.33 13.52
CA ILE A 62 -7.16 -2.92 13.27
C ILE A 62 -6.47 -2.27 14.50
N PRO A 63 -6.94 -2.45 15.75
CA PRO A 63 -6.21 -1.99 16.93
C PRO A 63 -4.76 -2.49 16.99
N GLU A 64 -4.54 -3.76 16.66
CA GLU A 64 -3.19 -4.35 16.64
C GLU A 64 -2.34 -3.79 15.50
N ILE A 65 -2.94 -3.53 14.32
CA ILE A 65 -2.26 -2.86 13.20
C ILE A 65 -1.80 -1.46 13.65
N LEU A 66 -2.68 -0.67 14.27
CA LEU A 66 -2.35 0.66 14.77
C LEU A 66 -1.22 0.63 15.81
N ALA A 67 -1.26 -0.32 16.74
CA ALA A 67 -0.20 -0.50 17.73
C ALA A 67 1.14 -0.86 17.08
N GLU A 68 1.13 -1.75 16.08
CA GLU A 68 2.33 -2.10 15.30
C GLU A 68 2.90 -0.90 14.56
N LEU A 69 2.04 -0.05 13.96
CA LEU A 69 2.43 1.12 13.17
C LEU A 69 3.21 2.17 13.96
N HIS A 70 2.94 2.31 15.26
CA HIS A 70 3.69 3.26 16.10
C HIS A 70 5.18 2.89 16.27
N SER A 71 5.55 1.63 16.05
CA SER A 71 6.92 1.15 16.27
C SER A 71 7.62 0.64 15.01
N THR A 72 6.86 0.37 13.95
CA THR A 72 7.43 -0.13 12.69
C THR A 72 8.32 0.92 12.03
N LYS A 73 9.40 0.44 11.41
CA LYS A 73 10.23 1.21 10.48
C LYS A 73 10.10 0.71 9.04
N VAL A 74 9.27 -0.32 8.83
CA VAL A 74 9.05 -0.94 7.53
C VAL A 74 8.01 -0.11 6.76
N PRO A 75 8.33 0.42 5.57
CA PRO A 75 7.37 1.14 4.74
C PRO A 75 6.16 0.28 4.34
N GLU A 76 5.01 0.90 4.12
CA GLU A 76 3.77 0.22 3.70
C GLU A 76 3.98 -0.66 2.45
N ARG A 77 4.67 -0.13 1.44
CA ARG A 77 4.92 -0.82 0.15
C ARG A 77 6.14 -1.75 0.12
N ALA A 78 6.77 -2.04 1.26
CA ALA A 78 7.98 -2.88 1.31
C ALA A 78 7.79 -4.31 0.75
N GLY A 79 6.54 -4.78 0.64
CA GLY A 79 6.20 -6.08 0.03
C GLY A 79 6.05 -6.08 -1.49
N ARG A 80 6.11 -4.91 -2.17
CA ARG A 80 5.91 -4.78 -3.62
C ARG A 80 7.24 -5.00 -4.36
N ALA A 81 7.39 -6.14 -5.04
CA ALA A 81 8.64 -6.49 -5.70
C ALA A 81 9.06 -5.48 -6.79
N LEU A 82 8.08 -4.95 -7.54
CA LEU A 82 8.32 -3.97 -8.62
C LEU A 82 8.83 -2.61 -8.12
N ASP A 83 8.57 -2.24 -6.86
CA ASP A 83 9.02 -0.96 -6.32
C ASP A 83 10.55 -0.93 -6.11
N HIS A 84 11.22 -2.08 -6.22
CA HIS A 84 12.67 -2.21 -6.15
C HIS A 84 13.33 -2.25 -7.54
N GLU A 85 12.54 -2.19 -8.62
CA GLU A 85 13.07 -2.06 -9.97
C GLU A 85 13.43 -0.59 -10.25
N THR A 86 14.58 -0.39 -10.91
CA THR A 86 15.12 0.94 -11.20
C THR A 86 14.16 1.78 -12.06
N GLU A 87 13.98 3.06 -11.72
CA GLU A 87 13.23 4.07 -12.50
C GLU A 87 13.55 4.01 -14.01
N ASP A 88 14.79 3.70 -14.37
CA ASP A 88 15.26 3.52 -15.75
C ASP A 88 14.43 2.52 -16.58
N ALA A 89 13.84 1.48 -15.97
CA ALA A 89 13.05 0.48 -16.68
C ALA A 89 11.69 1.04 -17.11
N PHE A 90 11.03 1.78 -16.22
CA PHE A 90 9.74 2.42 -16.50
C PHE A 90 9.88 3.59 -17.48
N GLU A 91 10.95 4.36 -17.37
CA GLU A 91 11.23 5.46 -18.30
C GLU A 91 11.46 4.93 -19.72
N ARG A 92 12.16 3.79 -19.86
CA ARG A 92 12.32 3.10 -21.16
C ARG A 92 11.02 2.57 -21.74
N LEU A 93 10.12 2.03 -20.91
CA LEU A 93 8.82 1.52 -21.36
C LEU A 93 7.88 2.65 -21.81
N ARG A 94 7.97 3.81 -21.15
CA ARG A 94 7.26 5.05 -21.54
C ARG A 94 7.78 5.60 -22.87
N VAL A 95 9.10 5.60 -23.08
CA VAL A 95 9.72 5.97 -24.36
C VAL A 95 9.35 5.00 -25.48
N ALA A 96 9.24 3.70 -25.17
CA ALA A 96 8.87 2.66 -26.13
C ALA A 96 7.36 2.60 -26.47
N GLY A 97 6.53 3.44 -25.83
CA GLY A 97 5.10 3.58 -26.14
C GLY A 97 4.19 2.50 -25.54
N TYR A 98 4.66 1.79 -24.51
CA TYR A 98 3.88 0.75 -23.82
C TYR A 98 3.12 1.26 -22.58
N LEU A 99 3.25 2.55 -22.23
CA LEU A 99 2.60 3.26 -21.13
C LEU A 99 2.27 4.71 -21.52
#